data_AF-A0A0G3M2P6-F1
#
_entry.id   AF-A0A0G3M2P6-F1
#
_cell.length_a   1.000
_cell.length_b   1.000
_cell.length_c   1.000
_cell.angle_alpha   90.00
_cell.angle_beta   90.00
_cell.angle_gamma   90.00
#
_symmetry.space_group_name_H-M   'P 1'
#
loop_
_entity.id
_entity.type
_entity.pdbx_description
1 polymer ?
#
loop_
_entity_poly.entity_id
_entity_poly.type
_entity_poly.pdbx_seq_one_letter_code
_entity_poly.pdbx_strand_id
1 'polypeptide(L)'
;MKKSLFIILIIFFSCVDSNTEFLPKNISEAVKEKLLIAEYKPNTSNIKINENEYIIEEAFTTFKYISKNNKNINKNFFAFVLKIKDIKSNNVGLSLNDQMDYDKYINFYCDNCGGIDSDNIVVIYNNLKTLKTLDTIKIGFKDKLNKEKLIIFKKNK
;
A
#
# COMPACT_ATOMS: atom_id res chain seq x y z
N MET A 1 -19.88 -44.82 -44.55
CA MET A 1 -20.28 -43.53 -43.95
C MET A 1 -19.47 -43.30 -42.68
N LYS A 2 -18.45 -42.43 -42.72
CA LYS A 2 -17.59 -42.13 -41.56
C LYS A 2 -18.24 -41.03 -40.73
N LYS A 3 -18.72 -41.36 -39.52
CA LYS A 3 -19.20 -40.38 -38.54
C LYS A 3 -17.99 -39.66 -37.94
N SER A 4 -17.77 -38.42 -38.33
CA SER A 4 -16.82 -37.54 -37.65
C SER A 4 -17.54 -36.93 -36.44
N LEU A 5 -17.19 -37.41 -35.24
CA LEU A 5 -17.68 -36.86 -33.97
C LEU A 5 -16.71 -35.75 -33.55
N PHE A 6 -17.04 -34.50 -33.88
CA PHE A 6 -16.33 -33.33 -33.37
C PHE A 6 -16.77 -33.10 -31.91
N ILE A 7 -15.95 -33.52 -30.96
CA ILE A 7 -16.10 -33.15 -29.55
C ILE A 7 -15.53 -31.73 -29.40
N ILE A 8 -16.44 -30.76 -29.26
CA ILE A 8 -16.08 -29.39 -28.88
C ILE A 8 -15.77 -29.40 -27.38
N LEU A 9 -14.48 -29.32 -27.06
CA LEU A 9 -13.99 -29.18 -25.69
C LEU A 9 -14.24 -27.73 -25.25
N ILE A 10 -15.37 -27.48 -24.58
CA ILE A 10 -15.66 -26.19 -23.94
C ILE A 10 -14.76 -26.07 -22.71
N ILE A 11 -13.62 -25.38 -22.87
CA ILE A 11 -12.76 -24.99 -21.76
C ILE A 11 -13.49 -23.87 -21.01
N PHE A 12 -14.25 -24.23 -19.98
CA PHE A 12 -14.66 -23.27 -18.96
C PHE A 12 -13.39 -22.79 -18.24
N PHE A 13 -12.84 -21.66 -18.69
CA PHE A 13 -11.99 -20.85 -17.83
C PHE A 13 -12.89 -20.28 -16.74
N SER A 14 -13.11 -21.07 -15.69
CA SER A 14 -13.61 -20.55 -14.43
C SER A 14 -12.58 -19.54 -13.96
N CYS A 15 -12.88 -18.26 -14.13
CA CYS A 15 -12.20 -17.18 -13.43
C CYS A 15 -12.51 -17.43 -11.95
N VAL A 16 -11.65 -18.18 -11.26
CA VAL A 16 -11.75 -18.37 -9.82
C VAL A 16 -11.47 -17.00 -9.24
N ASP A 17 -12.53 -16.25 -8.93
CA ASP A 17 -12.41 -14.96 -8.27
C ASP A 17 -11.52 -15.14 -7.06
N SER A 18 -10.33 -14.54 -7.10
CA SER A 18 -9.39 -14.69 -6.00
C SER A 18 -10.06 -14.07 -4.77
N ASN A 19 -10.24 -14.86 -3.72
CA ASN A 19 -10.83 -14.41 -2.45
C ASN A 19 -9.85 -13.51 -1.66
N THR A 20 -8.79 -13.00 -2.30
CA THR A 20 -7.78 -12.13 -1.71
C THR A 20 -8.35 -10.72 -1.54
N GLU A 21 -8.30 -10.22 -0.31
CA GLU A 21 -8.68 -8.83 0.03
C GLU A 21 -7.46 -7.92 0.00
N PHE A 22 -7.63 -6.71 -0.52
CA PHE A 22 -6.61 -5.67 -0.59
C PHE A 22 -6.80 -4.61 0.52
N LEU A 23 -5.78 -3.77 0.71
CA LEU A 23 -5.91 -2.61 1.58
C LEU A 23 -6.84 -1.56 0.93
N PRO A 24 -7.59 -0.77 1.71
CA PRO A 24 -8.27 0.42 1.19
C PRO A 24 -7.29 1.34 0.47
N LYS A 25 -7.69 1.87 -0.69
CA LYS A 25 -6.81 2.68 -1.56
C LYS A 25 -6.61 4.11 -1.07
N ASN A 26 -7.52 4.62 -0.26
CA ASN A 26 -7.53 5.98 0.25
C ASN A 26 -8.34 6.09 1.56
N ILE A 27 -8.24 7.24 2.23
CA ILE A 27 -8.94 7.52 3.49
C ILE A 27 -10.46 7.42 3.31
N SER A 28 -11.00 7.97 2.21
CA SER A 28 -12.46 7.96 1.95
C SER A 28 -13.03 6.54 1.89
N GLU A 29 -12.34 5.63 1.20
CA GLU A 29 -12.67 4.20 1.15
C GLU A 29 -12.56 3.55 2.54
N ALA A 30 -11.46 3.82 3.26
CA ALA A 30 -11.25 3.26 4.60
C ALA A 30 -12.34 3.72 5.59
N VAL A 31 -12.80 4.96 5.51
CA VAL A 31 -13.91 5.48 6.32
C VAL A 31 -15.22 4.80 5.93
N LYS A 32 -15.53 4.74 4.63
CA LYS A 32 -16.76 4.13 4.11
C LYS A 32 -16.90 2.67 4.55
N GLU A 33 -15.79 1.93 4.49
CA GLU A 33 -15.72 0.52 4.88
C GLU A 33 -15.50 0.31 6.39
N LYS A 34 -15.41 1.39 7.19
CA LYS A 34 -15.15 1.31 8.65
C LYS A 34 -13.84 0.58 9.01
N LEU A 35 -12.84 0.72 8.15
CA LEU A 35 -11.51 0.11 8.29
C LEU A 35 -10.44 1.12 8.74
N LEU A 36 -10.71 2.42 8.63
CA LEU A 36 -9.80 3.47 9.08
C LEU A 36 -9.53 3.36 10.58
N ILE A 37 -8.25 3.39 10.96
CA ILE A 37 -7.82 3.42 12.35
C ILE A 37 -7.44 4.83 12.77
N ALA A 38 -6.56 5.47 11.99
CA ALA A 38 -6.12 6.84 12.25
C ALA A 38 -5.41 7.43 11.03
N GLU A 39 -5.51 8.75 10.89
CA GLU A 39 -4.75 9.54 9.93
C GLU A 39 -3.44 10.04 10.56
N TYR A 40 -2.46 10.30 9.70
CA TYR A 40 -1.14 10.80 10.09
C TYR A 40 -0.76 12.00 9.24
N LYS A 41 -0.12 12.99 9.87
CA LYS A 41 0.41 14.17 9.20
C LYS A 41 1.94 14.07 9.07
N PRO A 42 2.50 14.20 7.86
CA PRO A 42 3.94 14.26 7.70
C PRO A 42 4.50 15.61 8.16
N ASN A 43 5.76 15.64 8.59
CA ASN A 43 6.49 16.87 8.87
C ASN A 43 6.78 17.72 7.61
N THR A 44 6.68 17.13 6.42
CA THR A 44 6.81 17.80 5.12
C THR A 44 6.08 16.99 4.05
N SER A 45 5.39 17.67 3.13
CA SER A 45 4.61 16.99 2.10
C SER A 45 5.43 16.58 0.89
N ASN A 46 6.60 17.17 0.66
CA ASN A 46 7.40 16.91 -0.54
C ASN A 46 8.55 15.95 -0.22
N ILE A 47 8.67 14.92 -1.05
CA ILE A 47 9.73 13.90 -0.96
C ILE A 47 10.40 13.73 -2.32
N LYS A 48 11.64 13.23 -2.28
CA LYS A 48 12.41 12.89 -3.47
C LYS A 48 12.83 11.44 -3.35
N ILE A 49 12.57 10.67 -4.41
CA ILE A 49 12.92 9.26 -4.50
C ILE A 49 13.69 9.11 -5.80
N ASN A 50 14.93 8.64 -5.72
CA ASN A 50 15.81 8.55 -6.88
C ASN A 50 15.91 9.90 -7.62
N GLU A 51 15.41 10.00 -8.86
CA GLU A 51 15.41 11.22 -9.66
C GLU A 51 14.09 12.00 -9.59
N ASN A 52 13.03 11.39 -9.07
CA ASN A 52 11.66 11.91 -9.14
C ASN A 52 11.24 12.61 -7.84
N GLU A 53 10.36 13.59 -8.01
CA GLU A 53 9.78 14.35 -6.91
C GLU A 53 8.30 13.99 -6.75
N TYR A 54 7.89 13.83 -5.49
CA TYR A 54 6.55 13.40 -5.13
C TYR A 54 5.95 14.30 -4.06
N ILE A 55 4.62 14.37 -4.07
CA ILE A 55 3.82 14.96 -3.00
C ILE A 55 3.12 13.83 -2.24
N ILE A 56 3.17 13.89 -0.92
CA ILE A 56 2.38 13.04 -0.03
C ILE A 56 0.94 13.57 -0.04
N GLU A 57 0.01 12.73 -0.52
CA GLU A 57 -1.42 13.05 -0.55
C GLU A 57 -2.11 12.63 0.74
N GLU A 58 -1.92 11.37 1.14
CA GLU A 58 -2.60 10.77 2.28
C GLU A 58 -1.65 9.84 3.03
N ALA A 59 -1.80 9.80 4.36
CA ALA A 59 -1.06 8.89 5.22
C ALA A 59 -2.00 8.42 6.34
N PHE A 60 -2.26 7.12 6.41
CA PHE A 60 -3.25 6.58 7.35
C PHE A 60 -2.93 5.15 7.75
N THR A 61 -3.49 4.72 8.87
CA THR A 61 -3.50 3.32 9.29
C THR A 61 -4.87 2.73 9.09
N THR A 62 -4.92 1.48 8.65
CA THR A 62 -6.16 0.80 8.31
C THR A 62 -6.08 -0.69 8.64
N PHE A 63 -7.23 -1.25 8.96
CA PHE A 63 -7.45 -2.70 8.92
C PHE A 63 -7.73 -3.15 7.47
N LYS A 64 -7.86 -4.47 7.30
CA LYS A 64 -8.49 -5.08 6.13
C LYS A 64 -9.51 -6.12 6.57
N TYR A 65 -10.40 -6.51 5.67
CA TYR A 65 -11.24 -7.68 5.90
C TYR A 65 -10.43 -8.98 5.82
N ILE A 66 -10.99 -10.07 6.34
CA ILE A 66 -10.37 -11.40 6.24
C ILE A 66 -10.26 -11.83 4.78
N SER A 67 -11.30 -11.59 3.98
CA SER A 67 -11.36 -11.93 2.57
C SER A 67 -12.49 -11.16 1.88
N LYS A 68 -12.54 -11.15 0.54
CA LYS A 68 -13.64 -10.51 -0.21
C LYS A 68 -15.02 -11.00 0.22
N ASN A 69 -15.13 -12.31 0.45
CA ASN A 69 -16.37 -12.97 0.87
C ASN A 69 -16.59 -12.97 2.39
N ASN A 70 -15.60 -12.55 3.18
CA ASN A 70 -15.67 -12.50 4.64
C ASN A 70 -15.29 -11.09 5.14
N LYS A 71 -16.31 -10.23 5.21
CA LYS A 71 -16.19 -8.83 5.67
C LYS A 71 -16.01 -8.66 7.18
N ASN A 72 -15.58 -9.70 7.89
CA ASN A 72 -15.09 -9.51 9.25
C ASN A 72 -13.72 -8.84 9.21
N ILE A 73 -13.49 -7.87 10.09
CA ILE A 73 -12.22 -7.18 10.23
C ILE A 73 -11.14 -8.15 10.69
N ASN A 74 -10.02 -8.22 9.98
CA ASN A 74 -8.86 -8.99 10.41
C ASN A 74 -8.13 -8.26 11.55
N LYS A 75 -8.42 -8.66 12.79
CA LYS A 75 -7.83 -8.09 14.01
C LYS A 75 -6.41 -8.59 14.30
N ASN A 76 -5.77 -9.34 13.42
CA ASN A 76 -4.37 -9.76 13.62
C ASN A 76 -3.39 -8.91 12.80
N PHE A 77 -3.92 -7.95 12.03
CA PHE A 77 -3.18 -7.22 11.03
C PHE A 77 -3.66 -5.78 10.99
N PHE A 78 -2.74 -4.83 10.86
CA PHE A 78 -3.05 -3.51 10.33
C PHE A 78 -1.87 -3.02 9.49
N ALA A 79 -2.13 -2.06 8.62
CA ALA A 79 -1.09 -1.44 7.82
C ALA A 79 -1.13 0.07 7.96
N PHE A 80 0.03 0.70 7.90
CA PHE A 80 0.15 2.09 7.49
C PHE A 80 0.23 2.14 5.97
N VAL A 81 -0.55 3.03 5.37
CA VAL A 81 -0.65 3.27 3.94
C VAL A 81 -0.26 4.71 3.69
N LEU A 82 0.70 4.90 2.78
CA LEU A 82 1.18 6.19 2.32
C LEU A 82 0.90 6.32 0.83
N LYS A 83 0.02 7.26 0.51
CA LYS A 83 -0.32 7.62 -0.86
C LYS A 83 0.50 8.82 -1.29
N ILE A 84 1.17 8.68 -2.42
CA ILE A 84 2.00 9.73 -3.02
C ILE A 84 1.54 10.00 -4.45
N LYS A 85 1.97 11.14 -4.98
CA LYS A 85 1.71 11.54 -6.34
C LYS A 85 2.97 12.11 -6.97
N ASP A 86 3.33 11.58 -8.14
CA ASP A 86 4.44 12.08 -8.95
C ASP A 86 4.12 13.49 -9.44
N ILE A 87 5.00 14.45 -9.16
CA ILE A 87 4.79 15.86 -9.53
C ILE A 87 4.86 16.05 -11.04
N LYS A 88 5.77 15.33 -11.72
CA LYS A 88 6.03 15.49 -13.15
C LYS A 88 4.93 14.84 -13.99
N SER A 89 4.58 13.60 -13.67
CA SER A 89 3.56 12.85 -14.44
C SER A 89 2.13 13.09 -13.94
N ASN A 90 1.96 13.69 -12.75
CA ASN A 90 0.67 13.91 -12.10
C ASN A 90 -0.10 12.60 -11.82
N ASN A 91 0.58 11.45 -11.87
CA ASN A 91 0.02 10.14 -11.57
C ASN A 91 0.16 9.79 -10.08
N VAL A 92 -0.81 9.06 -9.54
CA VAL A 92 -0.75 8.52 -8.17
C VAL A 92 0.22 7.33 -8.15
N GLY A 93 0.99 7.23 -7.07
CA GLY A 93 1.95 6.16 -6.83
C GLY A 93 3.37 6.51 -7.27
N LEU A 94 4.24 5.51 -7.19
CA LEU A 94 5.61 5.60 -7.68
C LEU A 94 5.65 5.62 -9.22
N SER A 95 6.73 6.17 -9.76
CA SER A 95 7.05 5.92 -11.17
C SER A 95 7.40 4.44 -11.35
N LEU A 96 7.23 3.90 -12.57
CA LEU A 96 7.58 2.49 -12.85
C LEU A 96 9.03 2.16 -12.45
N ASN A 97 9.97 3.08 -12.73
CA ASN A 97 11.38 2.90 -12.38
C ASN A 97 11.59 2.82 -10.86
N ASP A 98 10.94 3.72 -10.11
CA ASP A 98 11.09 3.74 -8.65
C ASP A 98 10.31 2.62 -7.97
N GLN A 99 9.26 2.09 -8.60
CA GLN A 99 8.53 0.92 -8.13
C GLN A 99 9.36 -0.36 -8.28
N MET A 100 10.13 -0.51 -9.35
CA MET A 100 10.99 -1.70 -9.57
C MET A 100 12.15 -1.79 -8.56
N ASP A 101 12.68 -0.63 -8.15
CA ASP A 101 13.88 -0.51 -7.32
C ASP A 101 13.59 0.19 -5.97
N TYR A 102 12.34 0.15 -5.49
CA TYR A 102 11.90 0.94 -4.33
C TYR A 102 12.72 0.64 -3.07
N ASP A 103 13.18 -0.61 -2.92
CA ASP A 103 13.97 -1.09 -1.78
C ASP A 103 15.35 -0.41 -1.67
N LYS A 104 15.90 0.07 -2.79
CA LYS A 104 17.15 0.85 -2.80
C LYS A 104 16.94 2.27 -2.25
N TYR A 105 15.76 2.84 -2.47
CA TYR A 105 15.49 4.26 -2.24
C TYR A 105 14.54 4.54 -1.07
N ILE A 106 13.84 3.53 -0.54
CA ILE A 106 12.89 3.68 0.57
C ILE A 106 13.39 2.86 1.76
N ASN A 107 13.61 3.54 2.88
CA ASN A 107 14.00 2.94 4.14
C ASN A 107 12.80 2.96 5.10
N PHE A 108 12.24 1.78 5.38
CA PHE A 108 11.07 1.63 6.23
C PHE A 108 11.39 1.56 7.73
N TYR A 109 12.67 1.52 8.10
CA TYR A 109 13.12 1.42 9.49
C TYR A 109 12.48 0.24 10.26
N CYS A 110 12.25 -0.87 9.56
CA CYS A 110 11.74 -2.12 10.13
C CYS A 110 12.24 -3.33 9.34
N ASP A 111 12.23 -4.49 9.98
CA ASP A 111 12.63 -5.74 9.35
C ASP A 111 11.48 -6.30 8.49
N ASN A 112 11.64 -6.24 7.16
CA ASN A 112 10.75 -6.85 6.16
C ASN A 112 9.25 -6.52 6.33
N CYS A 113 8.93 -5.35 6.84
CA CYS A 113 7.56 -4.93 7.08
C CYS A 113 7.05 -3.90 6.06
N GLY A 114 7.95 -3.31 5.28
CA GLY A 114 7.63 -2.32 4.26
C GLY A 114 7.53 -2.90 2.84
N GLY A 115 6.74 -2.27 1.98
CA GLY A 115 6.59 -2.67 0.59
C GLY A 115 5.68 -1.76 -0.21
N ILE A 116 5.26 -2.24 -1.38
CA ILE A 116 4.28 -1.58 -2.25
C ILE A 116 3.03 -2.46 -2.36
N ASP A 117 1.85 -1.89 -2.15
CA ASP A 117 0.54 -2.55 -2.36
C ASP A 117 -0.38 -1.60 -3.12
N SER A 118 -0.89 -2.04 -4.28
CA SER A 118 -1.85 -1.27 -5.09
C SER A 118 -1.40 0.18 -5.34
N ASP A 119 -0.12 0.33 -5.74
CA ASP A 119 0.58 1.61 -6.01
C ASP A 119 0.85 2.50 -4.77
N ASN A 120 0.50 2.05 -3.57
CA ASN A 120 0.79 2.73 -2.32
C ASN A 120 2.04 2.16 -1.64
N ILE A 121 2.74 3.02 -0.92
CA ILE A 121 3.80 2.61 0.00
C ILE A 121 3.13 2.11 1.29
N VAL A 122 3.49 0.92 1.75
CA VAL A 122 2.84 0.29 2.91
C VAL A 122 3.85 -0.18 3.96
N VAL A 123 3.43 -0.14 5.22
CA VAL A 123 4.16 -0.71 6.36
C VAL A 123 3.19 -1.60 7.14
N ILE A 124 3.47 -2.90 7.15
CA ILE A 124 2.62 -3.96 7.70
C ILE A 124 2.97 -4.23 9.16
N TYR A 125 1.94 -4.33 9.99
CA TYR A 125 2.06 -4.66 11.40
C TYR A 125 1.22 -5.89 11.73
N ASN A 126 1.89 -6.97 12.13
CA ASN A 126 1.26 -8.24 12.55
C ASN A 126 1.02 -8.32 14.07
N ASN A 127 1.21 -7.23 14.81
CA ASN A 127 1.02 -7.17 16.26
C ASN A 127 0.20 -5.93 16.64
N LEU A 128 -1.05 -6.14 17.06
CA LEU A 128 -1.93 -5.05 17.49
C LEU A 128 -1.45 -4.31 18.73
N LYS A 129 -0.58 -4.90 19.55
CA LYS A 129 -0.05 -4.18 20.72
C LYS A 129 0.70 -2.92 20.29
N THR A 130 1.35 -2.96 19.13
CA THR A 130 2.04 -1.82 18.53
C THR A 130 1.08 -0.68 18.23
N LEU A 131 -0.19 -0.97 17.86
CA LEU A 131 -1.16 0.07 17.51
C LEU A 131 -1.40 1.08 18.65
N LYS A 132 -1.37 0.62 19.90
CA LYS A 132 -1.59 1.47 21.07
C LYS A 132 -0.45 2.46 21.32
N THR A 133 0.73 2.17 20.79
CA THR A 133 1.96 2.96 21.01
C THR A 133 2.46 3.60 19.70
N LEU A 134 1.78 3.39 18.58
CA LEU A 134 2.18 3.89 17.27
C LEU A 134 1.70 5.33 17.06
N ASP A 135 2.29 6.26 17.80
CA ASP A 135 2.00 7.69 17.64
C ASP A 135 2.79 8.34 16.50
N THR A 136 3.90 7.71 16.13
CA THR A 136 4.79 8.18 15.06
C THR A 136 5.26 7.05 14.18
N ILE A 137 5.35 7.32 12.88
CA ILE A 137 5.93 6.43 11.87
C ILE A 137 7.03 7.20 11.16
N LYS A 138 8.11 6.50 10.82
CA LYS A 138 9.28 7.08 10.16
C LYS A 138 9.56 6.33 8.87
N ILE A 139 9.74 7.07 7.77
CA ILE A 139 10.17 6.50 6.49
C ILE A 139 11.26 7.41 5.93
N GLY A 140 12.39 6.82 5.53
CA GLY A 140 13.48 7.49 4.85
C GLY A 140 13.31 7.38 3.34
N PHE A 141 13.51 8.47 2.62
CA PHE A 141 13.51 8.51 1.17
C PHE A 141 14.86 9.00 0.67
N LYS A 142 15.50 8.25 -0.23
CA LYS A 142 16.81 8.54 -0.77
C LYS A 142 16.69 9.08 -2.19
N ASP A 143 17.43 10.14 -2.47
CA ASP A 143 17.62 10.61 -3.83
C ASP A 143 18.69 9.79 -4.57
N LYS A 144 18.91 10.11 -5.84
CA LYS A 144 19.93 9.47 -6.69
C LYS A 144 21.37 9.62 -6.20
N LEU A 145 21.63 10.58 -5.32
CA LEU A 145 22.93 10.77 -4.67
C LEU A 145 23.01 10.00 -3.34
N ASN A 146 22.04 9.12 -3.08
CA ASN A 146 21.89 8.33 -1.86
C ASN A 146 21.74 9.20 -0.60
N LYS A 147 21.31 10.46 -0.75
CA LYS A 147 21.03 11.34 0.39
C LYS A 147 19.64 11.03 0.91
N GLU A 148 19.58 10.54 2.14
CA GLU A 148 18.32 10.20 2.78
C GLU A 148 17.67 11.41 3.47
N LYS A 149 16.37 11.61 3.20
CA LYS A 149 15.50 12.51 3.95
C LYS A 149 14.53 11.69 4.78
N LEU A 150 14.61 11.84 6.10
CA LEU A 150 13.70 11.20 7.04
C LEU A 150 12.39 11.98 7.14
N ILE A 151 11.27 11.30 6.88
CA ILE A 151 9.92 11.84 7.03
C ILE A 151 9.30 11.23 8.28
N ILE A 152 8.77 12.10 9.14
CA ILE A 152 8.13 11.72 10.39
C ILE A 152 6.65 12.00 10.25
N PHE A 153 5.86 10.93 10.29
CA PHE A 153 4.41 10.95 10.28
C PHE A 153 3.92 10.91 11.72
N LYS A 154 3.18 11.93 12.14
CA LYS A 154 2.57 11.97 13.48
C LYS A 154 1.09 11.70 13.37
N LYS A 155 0.58 10.82 14.23
CA LYS A 155 -0.85 10.52 14.33
C LYS A 155 -1.63 11.81 14.63
N ASN A 156 -2.71 12.05 13.88
CA ASN A 156 -3.63 13.13 14.19
C ASN A 156 -4.34 12.81 15.51
N LYS A 157 -4.43 13.80 16.41
CA LYS A 157 -5.11 13.68 17.69
C LYS A 157 -6.60 13.96 17.54
#